data_AF-A0A2V4NXI1-F1
#
_entry.id   AF-A0A2V4NXI1-F1
#
_cell.length_a   1.000
_cell.length_b   1.000
_cell.length_c   1.000
_cell.angle_alpha   90.00
_cell.angle_beta   90.00
_cell.angle_gamma   90.00
#
_symmetry.space_group_name_H-M   'P 1'
#
loop_
_entity.id
_entity.type
_entity.pdbx_description
1 polymer ?
#
loop_
_entity_poly.entity_id
_entity_poly.type
_entity_poly.pdbx_seq_one_letter_code
_entity_poly.pdbx_strand_id
1 'polypeptide(L)' 'MMKKFCPHCHCEMLERANLYICPRNAIGDCVYDAMLTNELPLVSLPFDSECSHFDERPTPFDSQSK' A
#
# COMPACT_ATOMS: atom_id res chain seq x y z
N MET A 1 -6.38 16.70 24.93
CA MET A 1 -6.11 15.97 23.66
C MET A 1 -6.67 14.57 23.81
N MET A 2 -7.58 14.15 22.92
CA MET A 2 -8.10 12.79 22.94
C MET A 2 -7.06 11.86 22.34
N LYS A 3 -6.58 10.89 23.12
CA LYS A 3 -5.70 9.84 22.61
C LYS A 3 -6.51 8.89 21.72
N LYS A 4 -6.01 8.61 20.52
CA LYS A 4 -6.56 7.61 19.61
C LYS A 4 -5.74 6.32 19.69
N PHE A 5 -6.41 5.19 19.59
CA PHE A 5 -5.80 3.87 19.64
C PHE A 5 -6.08 3.12 18.35
N CYS A 6 -5.08 2.37 17.88
CA CYS A 6 -5.20 1.58 16.66
C CYS A 6 -6.25 0.48 16.86
N PRO A 7 -7.21 0.29 15.94
CA PRO A 7 -8.25 -0.74 16.08
C PRO A 7 -7.74 -2.17 15.93
N HIS A 8 -6.53 -2.38 15.41
CA HIS A 8 -5.96 -3.72 15.21
C HIS A 8 -5.08 -4.16 16.37
N CYS A 9 -4.19 -3.27 16.82
CA CYS A 9 -3.17 -3.61 17.83
C CYS A 9 -3.35 -2.87 19.15
N HIS A 10 -4.37 -2.00 19.27
CA HIS A 10 -4.64 -1.17 20.45
C HIS A 10 -3.46 -0.31 20.93
N CYS A 11 -2.47 -0.08 20.07
CA CYS A 11 -1.34 0.81 20.34
C CYS A 11 -1.78 2.28 20.22
N GLU A 12 -1.19 3.16 21.03
CA GLU A 12 -1.40 4.60 20.94
C GLU A 12 -0.95 5.13 19.57
N MET A 13 -1.82 5.89 18.91
CA MET A 13 -1.59 6.39 17.55
C MET A 13 -0.92 7.75 17.57
N LEU A 14 -0.15 8.02 16.53
CA LEU A 14 0.53 9.30 16.31
C LEU A 14 -0.31 10.19 15.41
N GLU A 15 -0.61 11.42 15.83
CA GLU A 15 -1.28 12.41 15.00
C GLU A 15 -0.26 13.13 14.11
N ARG A 16 -0.46 13.09 12.78
CA ARG A 16 0.32 13.87 11.80
C ARG A 16 -0.58 14.36 10.68
N ALA A 17 -0.51 15.65 10.36
CA ALA A 17 -1.28 16.24 9.26
C ALA A 17 -2.79 15.91 9.32
N ASN A 18 -3.37 15.87 10.54
CA ASN A 18 -4.75 15.46 10.82
C ASN A 18 -5.08 13.97 10.55
N LEU A 19 -4.05 13.12 10.39
CA LEU A 19 -4.19 11.68 10.29
C LEU A 19 -3.68 11.01 11.57
N TYR A 20 -4.32 9.91 11.97
CA TYR A 20 -3.85 9.07 13.06
C TYR A 20 -3.10 7.86 12.48
N ILE A 21 -1.81 7.75 12.75
CA ILE A 21 -0.91 6.74 12.20
C ILE A 21 -0.56 5.71 13.28
N CYS A 22 -0.64 4.42 12.95
CA CYS A 22 -0.16 3.37 13.84
C CYS A 22 1.37 3.26 13.74
N PRO A 23 2.14 3.43 14.84
CA PRO A 23 3.59 3.29 14.80
C PRO A 23 4.05 1.86 14.49
N ARG A 24 3.22 0.86 14.79
CA ARG A 24 3.49 -0.55 14.47
C ARG A 24 3.37 -0.85 12.98
N ASN A 25 2.64 -0.04 12.21
CA ASN A 25 2.60 -0.18 10.75
C ASN A 25 3.98 0.06 10.13
N ALA A 26 4.74 1.03 10.66
CA ALA A 26 6.07 1.37 10.15
C ALA A 26 7.11 0.26 10.32
N ILE A 27 6.93 -0.63 11.30
CA ILE A 27 7.81 -1.79 11.55
C ILE A 27 7.24 -3.12 11.02
N GLY A 28 6.04 -3.10 10.42
CA GLY A 28 5.39 -4.31 9.89
C GLY A 28 4.64 -5.17 10.92
N ASP A 29 4.52 -4.72 12.17
CA ASP A 29 3.81 -5.43 13.25
C ASP A 29 2.29 -5.19 13.24
N CYS A 30 1.81 -4.30 12.37
CA CYS A 30 0.41 -3.97 12.22
C CYS A 30 0.11 -3.65 10.76
N VAL A 31 -1.08 -4.00 10.29
CA VAL A 31 -1.56 -3.76 8.92
C VAL A 31 -2.42 -2.49 8.79
N TYR A 32 -2.43 -1.67 9.84
CA TYR A 32 -3.26 -0.46 9.85
C TYR A 32 -2.67 0.62 8.94
N ASP A 33 -3.40 0.95 7.88
CA ASP A 33 -3.07 2.04 6.97
C ASP A 33 -4.00 3.26 7.19
N ALA A 34 -3.39 4.37 7.61
CA ALA A 34 -4.10 5.62 7.84
C ALA A 34 -4.59 6.28 6.55
N MET A 35 -3.90 6.07 5.43
CA MET A 35 -4.27 6.61 4.12
C MET A 35 -5.52 5.93 3.60
N LEU A 36 -5.60 4.59 3.77
CA LEU A 36 -6.77 3.80 3.40
C LEU A 36 -7.98 4.04 4.33
N THR A 37 -7.74 4.47 5.57
CA THR A 37 -8.83 4.71 6.52
C THR A 37 -9.43 6.11 6.36
N ASN A 38 -8.64 7.08 5.90
CA ASN A 38 -9.04 8.48 5.79
C ASN A 38 -9.46 8.87 4.35
N GLU A 39 -9.66 7.88 3.48
CA GLU A 39 -10.30 8.11 2.19
C GLU A 39 -11.74 8.60 2.42
N LEU A 40 -11.92 9.91 2.30
CA LEU A 40 -13.19 10.50 1.92
C LEU A 40 -13.71 9.74 0.69
N PRO A 41 -15.04 9.55 0.54
CA PRO A 41 -15.64 8.60 -0.40
C PRO A 41 -15.58 9.09 -1.86
N LEU A 42 -14.39 9.36 -2.37
CA LEU A 42 -14.17 9.79 -3.74
C LEU A 42 -13.23 8.83 -4.46
N VAL A 43 -13.90 7.97 -5.22
CA VAL A 43 -13.43 7.29 -6.42
C VAL A 43 -12.67 5.99 -6.16
N SER A 44 -13.41 4.89 -6.34
CA SER A 44 -12.89 3.62 -6.85
C SER A 44 -12.11 3.86 -8.15
N LEU A 45 -10.82 4.17 -8.06
CA LEU A 45 -9.94 4.02 -9.21
C LEU A 45 -9.39 2.59 -9.18
N PRO A 46 -9.57 1.81 -10.24
CA PRO A 46 -9.00 0.47 -10.31
C PRO A 46 -7.49 0.63 -10.20
N PHE A 47 -6.91 -0.15 -9.27
CA PHE A 47 -5.49 -0.42 -9.19
C PHE A 47 -5.02 -0.89 -10.57
N ASP A 48 -4.40 0.00 -11.36
CA ASP A 48 -3.54 -0.47 -12.44
C ASP A 48 -2.30 -1.05 -11.75
N SER A 49 -2.39 -2.35 -11.52
CA SER A 49 -1.36 -3.19 -10.94
C SER A 49 -0.21 -3.35 -11.95
N GLU A 50 0.41 -2.25 -12.38
CA GLU A 50 1.72 -2.29 -13.02
C GLU A 50 2.79 -2.29 -11.92
N CYS A 51 2.88 -3.42 -11.22
CA CYS A 51 4.16 -3.84 -10.69
C CYS A 51 5.10 -4.03 -11.87
N SER A 52 6.03 -3.10 -12.00
CA SER A 52 7.24 -3.19 -12.82
C SER A 52 7.86 -4.59 -12.74
N HIS A 53 7.56 -5.44 -13.72
CA HIS A 53 8.42 -6.57 -14.07
C HIS A 53 9.30 -6.09 -15.21
N PHE A 54 10.43 -5.49 -14.85
CA PHE A 54 11.60 -5.58 -15.71
C PHE A 54 11.96 -7.08 -15.72
N ASP A 55 11.68 -7.77 -16.82
CA ASP A 55 12.60 -8.76 -17.39
C ASP A 55 12.16 -9.16 -18.81
N GLU A 56 13.13 -8.96 -19.71
CA GLU A 56 13.40 -9.65 -20.97
C GLU A 56 12.28 -10.00 -21.97
N ARG A 57 12.36 -9.32 -23.12
CA ARG A 57 11.68 -9.60 -24.38
C ARG A 57 12.09 -10.96 -24.96
N PRO A 58 11.19 -11.94 -25.17
CA PRO A 58 11.42 -13.00 -26.16
C PRO A 58 10.78 -12.56 -27.48
N THR A 59 11.59 -12.20 -28.46
CA THR A 59 11.13 -12.05 -29.85
C THR A 59 10.84 -13.44 -30.44
N PRO A 60 9.65 -13.71 -30.99
CA PRO A 60 9.44 -14.89 -31.81
C PRO A 60 9.61 -14.51 -33.27
N PHE A 61 10.76 -14.80 -33.89
CA PHE A 61 10.77 -15.03 -35.32
C PHE A 61 11.89 -15.98 -35.78
N ASP A 62 11.44 -16.93 -36.57
CA ASP A 62 12.03 -18.12 -37.17
C ASP A 62 13.26 -17.82 -38.06
N SER A 63 14.24 -18.75 -38.12
CA SER A 63 14.87 -19.16 -39.40
C SER A 63 15.81 -20.37 -39.24
N GLN A 64 15.38 -21.44 -39.89
CA GLN A 64 16.10 -22.64 -40.36
C GLN A 64 17.64 -22.64 -40.32
N SER A 65 18.20 -23.76 -39.84
CA SER A 65 19.51 -24.25 -40.28
C SER A 65 19.51 -25.78 -40.27
N LYS A 66 19.31 -26.38 -41.45
CA LYS A 66 20.02 -27.59 -41.87
C LYS A 66 20.08 -27.66 -43.39
#